data_AF-A0A7X7L5Q8-F1
#
_entry.id   AF-A0A7X7L5Q8-F1
#
_cell.length_a   1.000
_cell.length_b   1.000
_cell.length_c   1.000
_cell.angle_alpha   90.00
_cell.angle_beta   90.00
_cell.angle_gamma   90.00
#
_symmetry.space_group_name_H-M   'P 1'
#
loop_
_entity.id
_entity.type
_entity.pdbx_description
1 polymer ?
#
loop_
_entity_poly.entity_id
_entity_poly.type
_entity_poly.pdbx_seq_one_letter_code
_entity_poly.pdbx_strand_id
1 'polypeptide(L)'
;MSILRNKLREKRIKYGLLEQIPCNNEETDKIEQQKEKGKQLPINIEAKEVFYKTYYYIDKQSDLTESEKTELLAYYQLDGINTIKNSVLFFLILKIIALILSIIIFIYFKDYIITIIKLLNLL
;
A
#
# COMPACT_ATOMS: atom_id res chain seq x y z
N MET A 1 -9.50 -10.35 -19.51
CA MET A 1 -9.18 -8.91 -19.31
C MET A 1 -7.66 -8.74 -19.35
N SER A 2 -7.11 -7.62 -19.84
CA SER A 2 -5.66 -7.40 -19.78
C SER A 2 -5.21 -7.08 -18.35
N ILE A 3 -4.01 -7.52 -17.96
CA ILE A 3 -3.42 -7.31 -16.62
C ILE A 3 -3.46 -5.84 -16.19
N LEU A 4 -3.21 -4.93 -17.13
CA LEU A 4 -3.19 -3.49 -16.87
C LEU A 4 -4.59 -2.93 -16.54
N ARG A 5 -5.65 -3.46 -17.18
CA ARG A 5 -7.02 -3.03 -16.89
C ARG A 5 -7.48 -3.49 -15.50
N ASN A 6 -7.08 -4.68 -15.07
CA ASN A 6 -7.36 -5.16 -13.71
C ASN A 6 -6.65 -4.29 -12.67
N LYS A 7 -5.36 -3.98 -12.86
CA LYS A 7 -4.63 -3.06 -11.98
C LYS A 7 -5.30 -1.69 -11.89
N LEU A 8 -5.78 -1.14 -13.02
CA LEU A 8 -6.48 0.14 -13.01
C LEU A 8 -7.79 0.07 -12.23
N ARG A 9 -8.57 -1.00 -12.42
CA ARG A 9 -9.82 -1.26 -11.69
C ARG A 9 -9.58 -1.37 -10.18
N GLU A 10 -8.61 -2.17 -9.77
CA GLU A 10 -8.22 -2.32 -8.35
C GLU A 10 -7.84 -0.99 -7.72
N LYS A 11 -7.10 -0.13 -8.44
CA LYS A 11 -6.74 1.21 -7.95
C LYS A 11 -7.96 2.10 -7.80
N ARG A 12 -8.90 2.06 -8.75
CA ARG A 12 -10.15 2.82 -8.66
C ARG A 12 -10.98 2.41 -7.45
N ILE A 13 -11.06 1.11 -7.17
CA ILE A 13 -11.72 0.59 -5.96
C ILE A 13 -10.98 1.07 -4.70
N LYS A 14 -9.65 0.89 -4.67
CA LYS A 14 -8.82 1.27 -3.51
C LYS A 14 -8.98 2.75 -3.12
N TYR A 15 -9.16 3.63 -4.10
CA TYR A 15 -9.28 5.07 -3.87
C TYR A 15 -10.73 5.57 -3.88
N GLY A 16 -11.72 4.69 -3.72
CA GLY A 16 -13.13 5.08 -3.60
C GLY A 16 -13.75 5.65 -4.88
N LEU A 17 -13.13 5.44 -6.05
CA LEU A 17 -13.69 5.86 -7.34
C LEU A 17 -14.67 4.84 -7.92
N LEU A 18 -14.57 3.59 -7.47
CA LEU A 18 -15.50 2.51 -7.74
C LEU A 18 -15.88 1.83 -6.43
N GLU A 19 -17.13 1.40 -6.33
CA GLU A 19 -17.64 0.61 -5.23
C GLU A 19 -17.94 -0.81 -5.69
N GLN A 20 -17.60 -1.78 -4.85
CA GLN A 20 -17.93 -3.18 -5.09
C GLN A 20 -19.14 -3.57 -4.27
N ILE A 21 -20.25 -3.80 -4.96
CA ILE A 21 -21.50 -4.20 -4.33
C ILE A 21 -21.68 -5.70 -4.55
N PRO A 22 -21.95 -6.49 -3.50
CA PRO A 22 -22.22 -7.91 -3.67
C PRO A 22 -23.50 -8.10 -4.48
N CYS A 23 -23.46 -9.00 -5.46
CA CYS A 23 -24.65 -9.42 -6.19
C CYS A 23 -25.65 -10.04 -5.22
N ASN A 24 -26.94 -9.78 -5.44
CA ASN A 24 -27.99 -10.51 -4.73
C ASN A 24 -28.14 -11.94 -5.29
N ASN A 25 -29.00 -12.75 -4.66
CA ASN A 25 -29.22 -14.15 -5.08
C ASN A 25 -29.76 -14.24 -6.52
N GLU A 26 -30.71 -13.39 -6.91
CA GLU A 26 -31.28 -13.41 -8.26
C GLU A 26 -30.26 -13.03 -9.35
N GLU A 27 -29.40 -12.05 -9.08
CA GLU A 27 -28.30 -11.65 -9.95
C GLU A 27 -27.26 -12.76 -10.06
N THR A 28 -26.96 -13.41 -8.94
CA THR A 28 -26.05 -14.56 -8.87
C THR A 28 -26.57 -15.71 -9.73
N ASP A 29 -27.84 -16.09 -9.57
CA ASP A 29 -28.46 -17.15 -10.36
C ASP A 29 -28.42 -16.84 -11.86
N LYS A 30 -28.67 -15.58 -12.24
CA LYS A 30 -28.56 -15.14 -13.65
C LYS A 30 -27.13 -15.24 -14.17
N ILE A 31 -26.14 -14.87 -13.36
CA ILE A 31 -24.72 -14.94 -13.73
C ILE A 31 -24.27 -16.40 -13.88
N GLU A 32 -24.70 -17.28 -12.98
CA GLU A 32 -24.39 -18.72 -13.03
C GLU A 32 -25.02 -19.37 -14.27
N GLN A 33 -26.30 -19.09 -14.55
CA GLN A 33 -26.95 -19.55 -15.78
C GLN A 33 -26.26 -19.04 -17.06
N GLN A 34 -25.71 -17.82 -17.06
CA GLN A 34 -24.95 -17.31 -18.20
C GLN A 34 -23.61 -18.03 -18.36
N LYS A 35 -22.95 -18.34 -17.24
CA LYS A 35 -21.69 -19.09 -17.21
C LYS A 35 -21.87 -20.52 -17.73
N GLU A 36 -22.95 -21.20 -17.32
CA GLU A 36 -23.33 -22.53 -17.83
C GLU A 36 -23.59 -22.52 -19.34
N LYS A 37 -24.15 -21.42 -19.86
CA LYS A 37 -24.37 -21.20 -21.30
C LYS A 37 -23.09 -20.81 -22.06
N GLY A 38 -21.92 -20.86 -21.41
CA GLY A 38 -20.62 -20.53 -22.02
C GLY A 38 -20.42 -19.04 -22.31
N LYS A 39 -21.27 -18.15 -21.77
CA LYS A 39 -21.11 -16.70 -21.95
C LYS A 39 -20.01 -16.18 -21.02
N GLN A 40 -19.22 -15.25 -21.52
CA GLN A 40 -18.24 -14.54 -20.68
C GLN A 40 -18.95 -13.62 -19.70
N LEU A 41 -18.39 -13.50 -18.49
CA LEU A 41 -18.90 -12.56 -17.50
C LEU A 41 -18.81 -11.12 -18.03
N PRO A 42 -19.81 -10.27 -17.74
CA PRO A 42 -19.74 -8.85 -17.97
C PRO A 42 -18.49 -8.21 -17.34
N ILE A 43 -17.95 -7.20 -18.02
CA ILE A 43 -16.69 -6.53 -17.65
C ILE A 43 -16.72 -5.92 -16.24
N ASN A 44 -17.89 -5.51 -15.78
CA ASN A 44 -18.10 -4.88 -14.47
C ASN A 44 -18.35 -5.88 -13.34
N ILE A 45 -18.38 -7.18 -13.62
CA ILE A 45 -18.58 -8.22 -12.61
C ILE A 45 -17.23 -8.86 -12.27
N GLU A 46 -16.95 -9.03 -10.98
CA GLU A 46 -15.82 -9.81 -10.49
C GLU A 46 -16.34 -11.01 -9.70
N ALA A 47 -15.77 -12.18 -9.97
CA ALA A 47 -15.98 -13.39 -9.20
C ALA A 47 -14.82 -13.55 -8.21
N LYS A 48 -15.12 -13.64 -6.91
CA LYS A 48 -14.15 -13.96 -5.86
C LYS A 48 -14.50 -15.28 -5.22
N GLU A 49 -13.54 -16.19 -5.19
CA GLU A 49 -13.71 -17.50 -4.58
C GLU A 49 -13.28 -17.44 -3.11
N VAL A 50 -14.20 -17.79 -2.21
CA VAL A 50 -14.00 -17.76 -0.76
C VAL A 50 -14.54 -19.06 -0.19
N PHE A 51 -13.67 -19.86 0.44
CA PHE A 51 -14.03 -21.17 1.03
C PHE A 51 -14.88 -22.05 0.10
N TYR A 52 -14.43 -22.27 -1.13
CA TYR A 52 -15.11 -23.10 -2.16
C TYR A 52 -16.47 -22.55 -2.63
N LYS A 53 -16.83 -21.32 -2.27
CA LYS A 53 -18.01 -20.61 -2.77
C LYS A 53 -17.57 -19.42 -3.61
N THR A 54 -18.15 -19.30 -4.80
CA THR A 54 -17.93 -18.13 -5.66
C THR A 54 -18.92 -17.03 -5.27
N TYR A 55 -18.39 -15.84 -4.99
CA TYR A 55 -19.18 -14.64 -4.75
C TYR A 55 -18.99 -13.68 -5.91
N TYR A 56 -20.09 -13.11 -6.40
CA TYR A 56 -20.05 -12.13 -7.49
C TYR A 56 -20.23 -10.72 -6.93
N TYR A 57 -19.44 -9.78 -7.45
CA TYR A 57 -19.49 -8.38 -7.10
C TYR A 57 -19.66 -7.55 -8.36
N ILE A 58 -20.51 -6.54 -8.31
CA ILE A 58 -20.69 -5.55 -9.38
C ILE A 58 -19.93 -4.28 -8.98
N ASP A 59 -19.08 -3.83 -9.90
CA ASP A 59 -18.48 -2.51 -9.81
C ASP A 59 -19.52 -1.46 -10.22
N LYS A 60 -19.81 -0.54 -9.30
CA LYS A 60 -20.55 0.70 -9.59
C LYS A 60 -19.63 1.90 -9.43
N GLN A 61 -19.97 2.99 -10.10
CA GLN A 61 -19.35 4.26 -9.73
C GLN A 61 -19.74 4.58 -8.29
N SER A 62 -18.80 5.17 -7.56
CA SER A 62 -19.12 5.67 -6.23
C SER A 62 -20.16 6.77 -6.31
N ASP A 63 -21.03 6.81 -5.31
CA ASP A 63 -22.08 7.82 -5.16
C ASP A 63 -21.52 9.20 -4.77
N LEU A 64 -20.20 9.30 -4.55
CA LEU A 64 -19.48 10.54 -4.30
C LEU A 64 -19.58 11.52 -5.49
N THR A 65 -19.78 12.80 -5.17
CA THR A 65 -19.64 13.89 -6.13
C THR A 65 -18.18 14.08 -6.55
N GLU A 66 -17.93 14.76 -7.67
CA GLU A 66 -16.56 15.02 -8.16
C GLU A 66 -15.73 15.85 -7.16
N SER A 67 -16.37 16.75 -6.40
CA SER A 67 -15.72 17.49 -5.31
C SER A 67 -15.29 16.55 -4.17
N GLU A 68 -16.16 15.65 -3.73
CA GLU A 68 -15.85 14.71 -2.65
C GLU A 68 -14.80 13.69 -3.08
N LYS A 69 -14.83 13.24 -4.35
CA LYS A 69 -13.76 12.39 -4.91
C LYS A 69 -12.41 13.09 -4.87
N THR A 70 -12.38 14.37 -5.23
CA THR A 70 -11.15 15.18 -5.22
C THR A 70 -10.62 15.35 -3.79
N GLU A 71 -11.51 15.63 -2.85
CA GLU A 71 -11.19 15.74 -1.43
C GLU A 71 -10.66 14.41 -0.86
N LEU A 72 -11.32 13.30 -1.15
CA LEU A 72 -10.88 11.96 -0.76
C LEU A 72 -9.49 11.63 -1.30
N LEU A 73 -9.23 11.93 -2.58
CA LEU A 73 -7.92 11.74 -3.19
C LEU A 73 -6.85 12.63 -2.52
N ALA A 74 -7.19 13.85 -2.12
CA ALA A 74 -6.29 14.72 -1.37
C ALA A 74 -5.95 14.14 0.01
N TYR A 75 -6.92 13.58 0.74
CA TYR A 75 -6.65 12.89 2.00
C TYR A 75 -5.70 11.71 1.83
N TYR A 76 -5.89 10.87 0.81
CA TYR A 76 -4.94 9.78 0.53
C TYR A 76 -3.52 10.27 0.24
N GLN A 77 -3.38 11.42 -0.43
CA GLN A 77 -2.06 12.03 -0.67
C GLN A 77 -1.45 12.52 0.65
N LEU A 78 -2.23 13.18 1.50
CA LEU A 78 -1.79 13.65 2.81
C LEU A 78 -1.37 12.50 3.73
N ASP A 79 -2.09 11.38 3.71
CA ASP A 79 -1.70 10.16 4.44
C ASP A 79 -0.36 9.60 3.94
N GLY A 80 -0.15 9.61 2.62
CA GLY A 80 1.13 9.25 2.03
C GLY A 80 2.27 10.15 2.51
N ILE A 81 2.05 11.47 2.52
CA ILE A 81 3.02 12.45 3.01
C ILE A 81 3.29 12.26 4.51
N ASN A 82 2.26 12.04 5.32
CA ASN A 82 2.39 11.78 6.76
C ASN A 82 3.20 10.51 7.02
N THR A 83 3.01 9.47 6.23
CA THR A 83 3.79 8.23 6.32
C THR A 83 5.27 8.50 6.04
N ILE A 84 5.58 9.22 4.96
CA ILE A 84 6.97 9.60 4.62
C ILE A 84 7.58 10.44 5.74
N LYS A 85 6.86 11.44 6.24
CA LYS A 85 7.29 12.29 7.36
C LYS A 85 7.64 11.46 8.59
N ASN A 86 6.80 10.49 8.95
CA ASN A 86 7.04 9.60 10.09
C ASN A 86 8.28 8.73 9.88
N SER A 87 8.48 8.19 8.67
CA SER A 87 9.70 7.43 8.33
C SER A 87 10.96 8.30 8.41
N VAL A 88 10.93 9.53 7.90
CA VAL A 88 12.07 10.46 7.98
C VAL A 88 12.39 10.78 9.45
N LEU A 89 11.37 11.03 10.27
CA LEU A 89 11.55 11.29 11.70
C LEU A 89 12.21 10.10 12.42
N PHE A 90 11.79 8.87 12.10
CA PHE A 90 12.40 7.66 12.63
C PHE A 90 13.89 7.56 12.29
N PHE A 91 14.27 7.78 11.03
CA PHE A 91 15.68 7.77 10.63
C PHE A 91 16.49 8.90 11.27
N LEU A 92 15.88 10.06 11.49
CA LEU A 92 16.52 11.19 12.17
C LEU A 92 16.83 10.85 13.63
N ILE A 93 15.89 10.22 14.34
CA ILE A 93 16.09 9.75 15.71
C ILE A 93 17.22 8.71 15.76
N LEU A 94 17.22 7.73 14.84
CA LEU A 94 18.30 6.74 14.74
C LEU A 94 19.67 7.39 14.51
N LYS A 95 19.76 8.41 13.66
CA LYS A 95 21.00 9.16 13.45
C LYS A 95 21.49 9.85 14.71
N ILE A 96 20.59 10.46 15.48
CA ILE A 96 20.95 11.11 16.75
C ILE A 96 21.51 10.09 17.74
N ILE A 97 20.86 8.93 17.87
CA ILE A 97 21.34 7.84 18.74
C ILE A 97 22.73 7.37 18.30
N ALA A 98 22.92 7.14 16.99
CA ALA A 98 24.21 6.73 16.44
C ALA A 98 25.32 7.77 16.69
N LEU A 99 25.00 9.07 16.56
CA LEU A 99 25.93 10.16 16.86
C LEU A 99 26.36 10.15 18.32
N ILE A 100 25.40 10.01 19.26
CA ILE A 100 25.68 9.96 20.69
C ILE A 100 26.60 8.77 21.02
N LEU A 101 26.27 7.59 20.50
CA LEU A 101 27.09 6.39 20.68
C LEU A 101 28.50 6.57 20.10
N SER A 102 28.62 7.18 18.92
CA SER A 102 29.92 7.48 18.31
C SER A 102 30.78 8.39 19.19
N ILE A 103 30.19 9.43 19.78
CA ILE A 103 30.89 10.33 20.71
C ILE A 103 31.34 9.59 21.97
N ILE A 104 30.45 8.76 22.55
CA ILE A 104 30.77 7.94 23.72
C ILE A 104 31.95 7.01 23.41
N ILE A 105 31.85 6.22 22.33
CA ILE A 105 32.93 5.31 21.91
C ILE A 105 34.23 6.10 21.70
N PHE A 106 34.17 7.24 21.01
CA PHE A 106 35.35 8.07 20.80
C PHE A 106 35.99 8.52 22.11
N ILE A 107 35.21 8.96 23.10
CA ILE A 107 35.74 9.40 24.41
C ILE A 107 36.40 8.24 25.16
N TYR A 108 35.73 7.09 25.26
CA TYR A 108 36.23 5.95 26.04
C TYR A 108 37.44 5.25 25.40
N PHE A 109 37.49 5.20 24.07
CA PHE A 109 38.56 4.52 23.34
C PHE A 109 39.62 5.49 22.79
N LYS A 110 39.51 6.79 23.10
CA LYS A 110 40.43 7.83 22.60
C LYS A 110 41.89 7.47 22.83
N ASP A 111 42.23 7.05 24.05
CA ASP A 111 43.61 6.78 24.43
C ASP A 111 44.16 5.52 23.76
N TYR A 112 43.33 4.49 23.59
CA TYR A 112 43.67 3.28 22.83
C TYR A 112 43.88 3.60 21.34
N ILE A 113 43.01 4.41 20.75
CA ILE A 113 43.12 4.85 19.35
C ILE A 113 44.39 5.67 19.14
N ILE A 114 44.69 6.64 20.02
CA ILE A 114 45.91 7.46 19.93
C ILE A 114 47.17 6.59 20.08
N THR A 115 47.14 5.60 20.98
CA THR A 115 48.28 4.69 21.20
C THR A 115 48.53 3.82 19.97
N ILE A 116 47.47 3.28 19.35
CA ILE A 116 47.57 2.51 18.10
C ILE A 116 48.09 3.37 16.95
N ILE A 117 47.59 4.61 16.78
CA ILE A 117 48.05 5.54 15.73
C ILE A 117 49.53 5.87 15.91
N LYS A 118 49.98 6.12 17.15
CA LYS A 118 51.41 6.35 17.43
C LYS A 118 52.26 5.13 17.09
N LEU A 119 51.81 3.93 17.42
CA LEU A 119 52.51 2.67 17.11
C LEU A 119 52.62 2.43 15.60
N LEU A 120 51.57 2.75 14.83
CA LEU A 120 51.55 2.64 13.36
C LEU A 120 52.43 3.68 12.66
N ASN A 121 52.58 4.89 13.21
CA ASN A 121 53.45 5.93 12.65
C ASN A 121 54.94 5.79 13.05
N LEU A 122 55.26 4.89 13.99
CA LEU A 122 56.62 4.58 14.44
C LEU A 122 57.21 3.34 13.73
N LEU A 123 56.42 2.67 12.88
CA LEU A 123 56.77 1.51 12.07
C LEU A 123 56.91 1.92 10.60
#